data_AF-A0A7S3P5E7-F1
#
_entry.id   AF-A0A7S3P5E7-F1
#
_cell.length_a   1.000
_cell.length_b   1.000
_cell.length_c   1.000
_cell.angle_alpha   90.00
_cell.angle_beta   90.00
_cell.angle_gamma   90.00
#
_symmetry.space_group_name_H-M   'P 1'
#
loop_
_entity.id
_entity.type
_entity.pdbx_description
1 polymer ?
#
loop_
_entity_poly.entity_id
_entity_poly.type
_entity_poly.pdbx_seq_one_letter_code
_entity_poly.pdbx_strand_id
1 'polypeptide(L)'
;FNGGPDQIKRILNHDDNGTTLPSNYDDLLFFTEDGGIRAGIHARNAAGAYLTILESDVYENETTGLSFSPDGKAMYIAYQNDGLLFEIRREDGLPFYGNSLNVAYHATA
;
A
#
# COMPACT_ATOMS: atom_id res chain seq x y z
N PHE A 1 13.53 9.58 5.27
CA PHE A 1 13.14 10.37 4.09
C PHE A 1 14.17 11.47 3.80
N ASN A 2 15.25 11.18 3.07
CA ASN A 2 16.26 12.20 2.69
C ASN A 2 16.26 12.58 1.19
N GLY A 3 15.35 12.01 0.38
CA GLY A 3 15.18 12.33 -1.05
C GLY A 3 13.73 12.66 -1.49
N GLY A 4 12.74 12.33 -0.67
CA GLY A 4 11.32 12.38 -1.07
C GLY A 4 10.92 11.15 -1.91
N PRO A 5 9.62 10.85 -2.02
CA PRO A 5 9.16 9.68 -2.77
C PRO A 5 9.14 9.96 -4.29
N ASP A 6 9.53 8.96 -5.08
CA ASP A 6 9.47 9.01 -6.56
C ASP A 6 8.03 9.06 -7.08
N GLN A 7 7.12 8.32 -6.44
CA GLN A 7 5.70 8.36 -6.74
C GLN A 7 4.85 8.45 -5.49
N ILE A 8 3.77 9.21 -5.60
CA ILE A 8 2.76 9.36 -4.57
C ILE A 8 1.41 9.05 -5.23
N LYS A 9 0.64 8.16 -4.60
CA LYS A 9 -0.73 7.85 -5.01
C LYS A 9 -1.66 7.92 -3.81
N ARG A 10 -2.71 8.72 -3.92
CA ARG A 10 -3.73 8.82 -2.88
C ARG A 10 -4.92 7.95 -3.26
N ILE A 11 -5.39 7.15 -2.31
CA ILE A 11 -6.72 6.57 -2.40
C ILE A 11 -7.61 7.40 -1.49
N LEU A 12 -8.61 8.04 -2.09
CA LEU A 12 -9.65 8.75 -1.36
C LEU A 12 -10.69 7.74 -0.91
N ASN A 13 -11.42 8.06 0.16
CA ASN A 13 -12.65 7.38 0.57
C ASN A 13 -13.80 7.56 -0.44
N HIS A 14 -13.53 7.41 -1.72
CA HIS A 14 -14.51 7.37 -2.80
C HIS A 14 -14.31 6.10 -3.61
N ASP A 15 -15.39 5.41 -3.98
CA ASP A 15 -15.33 4.35 -4.98
C ASP A 15 -15.06 4.93 -6.39
N ASP A 16 -14.85 4.06 -7.38
CA ASP A 16 -14.63 4.44 -8.79
C ASP A 16 -15.76 5.30 -9.39
N ASN A 17 -16.93 5.34 -8.75
CA ASN A 17 -18.08 6.14 -9.17
C ASN A 17 -18.20 7.47 -8.41
N GLY A 18 -17.21 7.81 -7.58
CA GLY A 18 -17.20 9.01 -6.76
C GLY A 18 -18.11 8.93 -5.52
N THR A 19 -18.63 7.76 -5.20
CA THR A 19 -19.47 7.54 -4.00
C THR A 19 -18.58 7.52 -2.78
N THR A 20 -18.85 8.38 -1.80
CA THR A 20 -18.13 8.35 -0.52
C THR A 20 -18.30 6.99 0.15
N LEU A 21 -17.18 6.30 0.39
CA LEU A 21 -17.16 5.05 1.15
C LEU A 21 -17.52 5.33 2.62
N PRO A 22 -18.07 4.36 3.36
CA PRO A 22 -18.44 4.57 4.75
C PRO A 22 -17.25 5.07 5.59
N SER A 23 -17.51 5.83 6.66
CA SER A 23 -16.49 6.54 7.45
C SER A 23 -15.46 5.65 8.15
N ASN A 24 -15.59 4.33 8.05
CA ASN A 24 -14.61 3.40 8.57
C ASN A 24 -13.41 3.24 7.63
N TYR A 25 -13.51 3.59 6.35
CA TYR A 25 -12.38 3.54 5.43
C TYR A 25 -11.37 4.66 5.76
N ASP A 26 -10.09 4.32 5.84
CA ASP A 26 -9.02 5.29 6.10
C ASP A 26 -8.50 5.87 4.78
N ASP A 27 -8.47 7.20 4.69
CA ASP A 27 -7.77 7.92 3.62
C ASP A 27 -6.27 7.63 3.75
N LEU A 28 -5.72 6.90 2.78
CA LEU A 28 -4.31 6.52 2.73
C LEU A 28 -3.59 7.19 1.56
N LEU A 29 -2.44 7.80 1.88
CA LEU A 29 -1.45 8.27 0.92
C LEU A 29 -0.37 7.21 0.77
N PHE A 30 -0.34 6.50 -0.36
CA PHE A 30 0.68 5.52 -0.67
C PHE A 30 1.85 6.17 -1.38
N PHE A 31 3.07 5.69 -1.11
CA PHE A 31 4.27 6.20 -1.75
C PHE A 31 5.38 5.16 -1.74
N THR A 32 6.28 5.31 -2.70
CA THR A 32 7.50 4.52 -2.81
C THR A 32 8.58 5.05 -1.87
N GLU A 33 9.44 4.17 -1.35
CA GLU A 33 10.69 4.59 -0.68
C GLU A 33 11.89 4.50 -1.62
N ASP A 34 12.88 5.35 -1.32
CA ASP A 34 14.23 5.34 -1.86
C ASP A 34 14.91 3.98 -1.54
N GLY A 35 15.76 3.50 -2.43
CA GLY A 35 16.31 2.14 -2.38
C GLY A 35 17.12 1.82 -1.11
N GLY A 36 17.33 0.53 -0.85
CA GLY A 36 18.09 0.01 0.29
C GLY A 36 17.31 -1.04 1.08
N ILE A 37 17.68 -1.27 2.34
CA ILE A 37 17.12 -2.32 3.21
C ILE A 37 15.62 -2.15 3.54
N ARG A 38 14.97 -1.11 3.04
CA ARG A 38 13.57 -0.76 3.24
C ARG A 38 12.83 -0.48 1.93
N ALA A 39 13.38 -0.91 0.81
CA ALA A 39 12.72 -0.78 -0.48
C ALA A 39 11.32 -1.43 -0.45
N GLY A 40 10.31 -0.64 -0.78
CA GLY A 40 8.94 -1.07 -0.63
C GLY A 40 7.91 0.05 -0.78
N ILE A 41 6.67 -0.28 -0.40
CA ILE A 41 5.53 0.62 -0.44
C ILE A 41 5.10 0.92 0.97
N HIS A 42 4.98 2.21 1.24
CA HIS A 42 4.51 2.72 2.51
C HIS A 42 3.24 3.54 2.30
N ALA A 43 2.51 3.74 3.39
CA ALA A 43 1.35 4.61 3.40
C ALA A 43 1.40 5.57 4.59
N ARG A 44 0.66 6.68 4.44
CA ARG A 44 0.41 7.62 5.52
C ARG A 44 -1.07 7.88 5.64
N ASN A 45 -1.61 7.75 6.85
CA ASN A 45 -3.03 8.02 7.10
C ASN A 45 -3.29 9.49 7.43
N ALA A 46 -4.57 9.87 7.53
CA ALA A 46 -4.99 11.23 7.86
C ALA A 46 -4.50 11.73 9.24
N ALA A 47 -4.28 10.82 10.20
CA ALA A 47 -3.69 11.15 11.50
C ALA A 47 -2.16 11.38 11.43
N GLY A 48 -1.56 11.20 10.25
CA GLY A 48 -0.14 11.39 10.01
C GLY A 48 0.73 10.19 10.35
N ALA A 49 0.14 9.05 10.74
CA ALA A 49 0.86 7.82 11.03
C ALA A 49 1.38 7.17 9.75
N TYR A 50 2.60 6.63 9.82
CA TYR A 50 3.25 5.89 8.74
C TYR A 50 3.00 4.40 8.91
N LEU A 51 2.70 3.73 7.80
CA LEU A 51 2.43 2.31 7.70
C LEU A 51 3.35 1.69 6.65
N THR A 52 3.88 0.51 6.92
CA THR A 52 4.51 -0.34 5.90
C THR A 52 3.43 -1.21 5.28
N ILE A 53 3.29 -1.15 3.96
CA ILE A 53 2.35 -1.99 3.20
C ILE A 53 3.07 -3.22 2.66
N LEU A 54 4.28 -3.02 2.13
CA LEU A 54 5.16 -4.06 1.66
C LEU A 54 6.61 -3.59 1.85
N GLU A 55 7.45 -4.47 2.36
CA GLU A 55 8.91 -4.37 2.32
C GLU A 55 9.45 -5.71 1.82
N SER A 56 10.53 -5.69 1.04
CA SER A 56 11.20 -6.91 0.59
C SER A 56 12.54 -7.08 1.27
N ASP A 57 12.82 -8.30 1.74
CA ASP A 57 14.14 -8.75 2.19
C ASP A 57 15.02 -9.25 1.02
N VAL A 58 14.40 -9.64 -0.10
CA VAL A 58 15.07 -10.10 -1.33
C VAL A 58 15.40 -8.95 -2.31
N TYR A 59 14.46 -8.04 -2.54
CA TYR A 59 14.59 -6.95 -3.53
C TYR A 59 14.94 -5.64 -2.84
N GLU A 60 16.22 -5.25 -2.90
CA GLU A 60 16.75 -4.04 -2.25
C GLU A 60 16.66 -2.78 -3.14
N ASN A 61 16.30 -2.95 -4.41
CA ASN A 61 16.21 -1.85 -5.36
C ASN A 61 15.01 -0.94 -5.07
N GLU A 62 15.16 0.35 -5.33
CA GLU A 62 14.09 1.34 -5.18
C GLU A 62 12.83 0.96 -5.97
N THR A 63 11.67 1.12 -5.35
CA THR A 63 10.39 1.03 -6.06
C THR A 63 10.10 2.36 -6.76
N THR A 64 9.79 2.33 -8.05
CA THR A 64 9.58 3.56 -8.84
C THR A 64 8.20 3.65 -9.48
N GLY A 65 7.52 2.52 -9.63
CA GLY A 65 6.16 2.44 -10.16
C GLY A 65 5.18 1.97 -9.11
N LEU A 66 4.07 2.70 -8.96
CA LEU A 66 2.96 2.33 -8.08
C LEU A 66 1.62 2.62 -8.77
N SER A 67 0.79 1.58 -8.92
CA SER A 67 -0.59 1.74 -9.38
C SER A 67 -1.53 0.75 -8.71
N PHE A 68 -2.83 0.99 -8.86
CA PHE A 68 -3.90 0.13 -8.39
C PHE A 68 -4.81 -0.22 -9.56
N SER A 69 -5.43 -1.40 -9.53
CA SER A 69 -6.60 -1.67 -10.36
C SER A 69 -7.75 -0.71 -10.00
N PRO A 70 -8.71 -0.48 -10.92
CA PRO A 70 -9.87 0.38 -10.62
C PRO A 70 -10.58 -0.05 -9.34
N ASP A 71 -10.90 -1.35 -9.23
CA ASP A 71 -11.55 -1.91 -8.04
C ASP A 71 -10.68 -1.92 -6.77
N GLY A 72 -9.42 -1.48 -6.84
CA GLY A 72 -8.48 -1.40 -5.74
C GLY A 72 -8.03 -2.73 -5.16
N LYS A 73 -8.32 -3.86 -5.82
CA LYS A 73 -7.97 -5.21 -5.33
C LYS A 73 -6.59 -5.69 -5.76
N ALA A 74 -5.99 -5.05 -6.75
CA ALA A 74 -4.63 -5.31 -7.19
C ALA A 74 -3.79 -4.04 -7.05
N MET A 75 -2.60 -4.19 -6.46
CA MET A 75 -1.54 -3.18 -6.47
C MET A 75 -0.44 -3.65 -7.42
N TYR A 76 0.04 -2.75 -8.27
CA TYR A 76 1.14 -2.99 -9.20
C TYR A 76 2.36 -2.18 -8.77
N ILE A 77 3.50 -2.87 -8.61
CA ILE A 77 4.75 -2.24 -8.16
C ILE A 77 5.87 -2.57 -9.14
N ALA A 78 6.64 -1.56 -9.51
CA ALA A 78 7.86 -1.72 -10.29
C ALA A 78 9.10 -1.43 -9.44
N TYR A 79 10.09 -2.31 -9.52
CA TYR A 79 11.43 -2.12 -8.94
C TYR A 79 12.40 -1.62 -10.02
N GLN A 80 13.21 -0.62 -9.69
CA GLN A 80 14.26 -0.14 -10.60
C GLN A 80 15.40 -1.15 -10.74
N ASN A 81 16.26 -0.94 -11.75
CA ASN A 81 17.44 -1.73 -12.12
C ASN A 81 17.16 -3.18 -12.60
N ASP A 82 16.33 -3.93 -11.89
CA ASP A 82 16.01 -5.33 -12.24
C ASP A 82 14.85 -5.44 -13.23
N GLY A 83 14.09 -4.36 -13.43
CA GLY A 83 12.95 -4.32 -14.35
C GLY A 83 11.80 -5.24 -13.92
N LEU A 84 11.68 -5.50 -12.63
CA LEU A 84 10.66 -6.40 -12.06
C LEU A 84 9.34 -5.66 -11.89
N LEU A 85 8.25 -6.35 -12.24
CA LEU A 85 6.88 -5.90 -12.06
C LEU A 85 6.10 -6.94 -11.27
N PHE A 86 5.51 -6.51 -10.15
CA PHE A 86 4.71 -7.36 -9.29
C PHE A 86 3.25 -6.95 -9.31
N GLU A 87 2.37 -7.95 -9.26
CA GLU A 87 0.98 -7.78 -8.85
C GLU A 87 0.83 -8.28 -7.42
N ILE A 88 0.27 -7.45 -6.55
CA ILE A 88 0.00 -7.78 -5.15
C ILE A 88 -1.50 -7.74 -4.92
N ARG A 89 -2.01 -8.78 -4.27
CA ARG A 89 -3.42 -8.93 -3.90
C ARG A 89 -3.50 -9.30 -2.43
N ARG A 90 -4.56 -8.84 -1.77
CA ARG A 90 -4.89 -9.29 -0.42
C ARG A 90 -5.59 -10.65 -0.51
N GLU A 91 -5.22 -11.57 0.37
CA GLU A 91 -5.84 -12.90 0.43
C GLU A 91 -7.33 -12.84 0.84
N ASP A 92 -7.73 -11.81 1.59
CA ASP A 92 -9.12 -11.59 1.98
C ASP A 92 -10.00 -11.03 0.84
N GLY A 93 -9.42 -10.74 -0.33
CA GLY A 93 -10.12 -10.23 -1.51
C GLY A 93 -10.69 -8.82 -1.36
N LEU A 94 -10.39 -8.13 -0.26
CA LEU A 94 -10.78 -6.75 -0.04
C LEU A 94 -9.85 -5.80 -0.83
N PRO A 95 -10.33 -4.59 -1.18
CA PRO A 95 -9.46 -3.58 -1.75
C PRO A 95 -8.42 -3.10 -0.73
N PHE A 96 -7.34 -2.46 -1.19
CA PHE A 96 -6.29 -1.92 -0.31
C PHE A 96 -6.73 -0.76 0.58
N TYR A 97 -7.86 -0.12 0.26
CA TYR A 97 -8.55 0.82 1.16
C TYR A 97 -9.49 0.10 2.14
N GLY A 98 -9.78 -1.18 1.94
CA GLY A 98 -10.65 -1.98 2.79
C GLY A 98 -10.05 -2.29 4.15
N ASN A 99 -10.85 -2.10 5.19
CA ASN A 99 -10.51 -2.53 6.54
C ASN A 99 -10.50 -4.05 6.65
N SER A 100 -9.45 -4.58 7.27
CA SER A 100 -9.47 -5.92 7.84
C SER A 100 -9.28 -5.84 9.33
N LEU A 101 -9.97 -6.72 10.05
CA LEU A 101 -9.74 -6.94 11.47
C LEU A 101 -9.03 -8.29 11.62
N ASN A 102 -7.74 -8.26 11.95
CA ASN A 102 -7.01 -9.46 12.29
C ASN A 102 -7.05 -9.65 13.82
N VAL A 103 -7.94 -10.51 14.31
CA VAL A 103 -8.04 -10.82 15.75
C VAL A 103 -7.20 -12.05 16.03
N ALA A 104 -6.08 -11.87 16.74
CA ALA A 104 -5.37 -12.99 17.35
C ALA A 104 -6.15 -13.46 18.59
N TYR A 105 -7.12 -14.37 18.39
CA TYR A 105 -7.85 -14.98 19.49
C TYR A 105 -6.92 -15.90 20.30
N HIS A 106 -6.67 -15.54 21.56
CA HIS A 106 -6.01 -16.41 22.52
C HIS A 106 -7.08 -16.93 23.50
N ALA A 107 -7.59 -18.14 23.27
CA ALA A 107 -8.36 -18.84 24.30
C ALA A 107 -7.41 -19.29 25.41
N THR A 108 -7.54 -18.71 26.60
CA THR A 108 -7.07 -19.34 27.83
C THR A 108 -8.15 -20.32 28.29
N ALA A 109 -7.80 -21.61 28.33
CA ALA A 109 -8.61 -22.67 28.94
C ALA A 109 -8.64 -22.56 30.46
#